data_AF-A0A6P2YZQ3-F1
#
_entry.id   AF-A0A6P2YZQ3-F1
#
_cell.length_a   1.000
_cell.length_b   1.000
_cell.length_c   1.000
_cell.angle_alpha   90.00
_cell.angle_beta   90.00
_cell.angle_gamma   90.00
#
_symmetry.space_group_name_H-M   'P 1'
#
loop_
_entity.id
_entity.type
_entity.pdbx_description
1 polymer ?
#
loop_
_entity_poly.entity_id
_entity_poly.type
_entity_poly.pdbx_seq_one_letter_code
_entity_poly.pdbx_strand_id
1 'polypeptide(L)'
;MNTVEVLSRSETIDALDVIDGESLIRRLVSESRMPAAREARCVDNPPLTLYGAFRQGIADHGARRGNPYRAGSRFWALWEEGRLEAETSGR
;
A
#
# COMPACT_ATOMS: atom_id res chain seq x y z
N MET A 1 34.24 -19.53 -1.99
CA MET A 1 33.47 -19.46 -0.73
C MET A 1 33.98 -18.23 -0.01
N ASN A 2 33.21 -17.14 0.02
CA ASN A 2 33.67 -15.85 0.56
C ASN A 2 33.30 -15.77 2.04
N THR A 3 34.31 -15.76 2.91
CA THR A 3 34.14 -15.53 4.35
C THR A 3 34.26 -14.04 4.62
N VAL A 4 33.25 -13.46 5.27
CA VAL A 4 33.28 -12.07 5.73
C VAL A 4 33.92 -12.05 7.11
N GLU A 5 35.04 -11.35 7.25
CA GLU A 5 35.65 -11.11 8.56
C GLU A 5 34.86 -10.02 9.31
N VAL A 6 34.34 -10.38 10.47
CA VAL A 6 33.63 -9.43 11.36
C VAL A 6 34.64 -8.87 12.34
N LEU A 7 35.00 -7.60 12.15
CA LEU A 7 35.85 -6.86 13.08
C LEU A 7 34.99 -6.33 14.22
N SER A 8 35.09 -6.95 15.40
CA SER A 8 34.52 -6.42 16.64
C SER A 8 35.43 -5.31 17.18
N ARG A 9 34.87 -4.11 17.39
CA ARG A 9 35.56 -3.00 18.05
C ARG A 9 34.83 -2.65 19.35
N SER A 10 35.58 -2.47 20.42
CA SER A 10 35.08 -2.02 21.73
C SER A 10 35.12 -0.49 21.81
N GLU A 11 34.41 0.18 20.91
CA GLU A 11 34.18 1.63 21.01
C GLU A 11 32.97 1.89 21.91
N THR A 12 33.07 2.85 22.82
CA THR A 12 31.94 3.33 23.61
C THR A 12 30.93 4.00 22.69
N ILE A 13 29.71 3.45 22.64
CA ILE A 13 28.60 4.02 21.87
C ILE A 13 28.15 5.31 22.55
N ASP A 14 28.16 6.43 21.82
CA ASP A 14 27.58 7.69 22.30
C ASP A 14 26.07 7.49 22.47
N ALA A 15 25.53 7.89 23.62
CA ALA A 15 24.10 7.83 23.88
C ALA A 15 23.28 8.66 22.86
N LEU A 16 23.89 9.67 22.23
CA LEU A 16 23.29 10.45 21.14
C LEU A 16 23.17 9.67 19.83
N ASP A 17 24.03 8.67 19.62
CA ASP A 17 24.02 7.78 18.45
C ASP A 17 23.13 6.55 18.67
N VAL A 18 22.60 6.37 19.88
CA VAL A 18 21.63 5.31 20.19
C VAL A 18 20.26 5.74 19.68
N ILE A 19 19.84 5.13 18.58
CA ILE A 19 18.46 5.22 18.12
C ILE A 19 17.57 4.50 19.14
N ASP A 20 16.80 5.26 19.92
CA ASP A 20 15.71 4.72 20.71
C ASP A 20 14.64 4.16 19.76
N GLY A 21 14.56 2.83 19.68
CA GLY A 21 13.61 2.14 18.81
C GLY A 21 12.16 2.50 19.10
N GLU A 22 11.81 2.79 20.35
CA GLU A 22 10.45 3.19 20.74
C GLU A 22 10.13 4.59 20.19
N SER A 23 11.04 5.55 20.36
CA SER A 23 10.90 6.88 19.77
C SER A 23 10.89 6.86 18.25
N LEU A 24 11.68 5.98 17.61
CA LEU A 24 11.65 5.81 16.16
C LEU A 24 10.30 5.27 15.69
N ILE A 25 9.77 4.24 16.33
CA ILE A 25 8.45 3.66 16.02
C ILE A 25 7.36 4.71 16.23
N ARG A 26 7.37 5.42 17.37
CA ARG A 26 6.40 6.48 17.66
C ARG A 26 6.45 7.58 16.61
N ARG A 27 7.66 8.01 16.23
CA ARG A 27 7.83 9.02 15.18
C ARG A 27 7.28 8.51 13.85
N LEU A 28 7.59 7.26 13.46
CA LEU A 28 7.12 6.65 12.21
C LEU A 28 5.60 6.44 12.18
N VAL A 29 4.99 6.12 13.32
CA VAL A 29 3.54 6.03 13.50
C VAL A 29 2.89 7.42 13.47
N SER A 30 3.54 8.43 14.06
CA SER A 30 3.03 9.80 14.09
C SER A 30 3.20 10.56 12.77
N GLU A 31 4.28 10.28 12.03
CA GLU A 31 4.60 10.82 10.70
C GLU A 31 3.95 10.02 9.58
N SER A 32 3.55 8.76 9.84
CA SER A 32 2.55 8.09 9.04
C SER A 32 1.26 8.88 9.16
N ARG A 33 1.09 9.84 8.25
CA ARG A 33 -0.21 10.37 7.86
C ARG A 33 -1.22 9.25 8.03
N MET A 34 -2.27 9.54 8.81
CA MET A 34 -3.56 8.83 8.77
C MET A 34 -3.70 8.13 7.41
N PRO A 35 -3.91 6.80 7.35
CA PRO A 35 -4.16 6.15 6.07
C PRO A 35 -5.22 6.98 5.36
N ALA A 36 -4.89 7.47 4.17
CA ALA A 36 -5.64 8.53 3.50
C ALA A 36 -7.14 8.23 3.63
N ALA A 37 -7.88 9.23 4.12
CA ALA A 37 -9.28 9.13 4.51
C ALA A 37 -10.07 8.22 3.55
N ARG A 38 -10.59 7.10 4.11
CA ARG A 38 -11.28 5.97 3.46
C ARG A 38 -10.37 4.97 2.75
N GLU A 39 -10.01 3.92 3.48
CA GLU A 39 -10.14 2.56 2.92
C GLU A 39 -11.63 2.37 2.58
N ALA A 40 -12.05 2.86 1.42
CA ALA A 40 -13.38 2.60 0.91
C ALA A 40 -13.55 1.09 0.85
N ARG A 41 -14.57 0.56 1.54
CA ARG A 41 -14.77 -0.90 1.68
C ARG A 41 -14.63 -1.57 0.32
N CYS A 42 -13.69 -2.51 0.25
CA CYS A 42 -13.49 -3.37 -0.90
C CYS A 42 -14.57 -4.46 -0.92
N VAL A 43 -14.75 -5.09 -2.08
CA VAL A 43 -15.55 -6.31 -2.18
C VAL A 43 -14.73 -7.50 -1.69
N ASP A 44 -15.33 -8.37 -0.88
CA ASP A 44 -14.62 -9.51 -0.25
C ASP A 44 -14.17 -10.58 -1.26
N ASN A 45 -14.97 -10.82 -2.30
CA ASN A 45 -14.70 -11.82 -3.33
C ASN A 45 -14.70 -11.16 -4.72
N PRO A 46 -13.65 -10.39 -5.07
CA PRO A 46 -13.59 -9.75 -6.36
C PRO A 46 -13.37 -10.78 -7.47
N PRO A 47 -13.90 -10.55 -8.69
CA PRO A 47 -13.70 -11.47 -9.80
C PRO A 47 -12.21 -11.59 -10.16
N LEU A 48 -11.72 -12.82 -10.37
CA LEU A 48 -10.33 -13.10 -10.74
C LEU A 48 -10.15 -13.27 -12.26
N THR A 49 -11.00 -12.62 -13.04
CA THR A 49 -10.87 -12.53 -14.51
C THR A 49 -10.53 -11.09 -14.89
N LEU A 50 -9.74 -10.92 -15.96
CA LEU A 50 -9.30 -9.58 -16.40
C LEU A 50 -10.50 -8.68 -16.71
N TYR A 51 -11.44 -9.17 -17.51
CA TYR A 51 -12.68 -8.45 -17.82
C TYR A 51 -13.54 -8.21 -16.57
N GLY A 52 -13.57 -9.16 -15.64
CA GLY A 52 -14.27 -9.00 -14.37
C GLY A 52 -13.70 -7.86 -13.53
N ALA A 53 -12.37 -7.74 -13.43
CA ALA A 53 -11.71 -6.66 -12.71
C ALA A 53 -12.04 -5.28 -13.29
N PHE A 54 -12.06 -5.17 -14.61
CA PHE A 54 -12.49 -3.95 -15.30
C PHE A 54 -13.95 -3.59 -14.98
N ARG A 55 -14.89 -4.55 -15.11
CA ARG A 55 -16.30 -4.34 -14.79
C ARG A 55 -16.52 -3.98 -13.32
N GLN A 56 -15.73 -4.56 -12.43
CA GLN A 56 -15.74 -4.27 -11.00
C GLN A 56 -15.34 -2.81 -10.73
N GLY A 57 -14.33 -2.29 -11.43
CA GLY A 57 -13.92 -0.89 -11.35
C GLY A 57 -15.04 0.11 -11.71
N ILE A 58 -15.79 -0.19 -12.78
CA ILE A 58 -16.96 0.60 -13.17
C ILE A 58 -18.02 0.61 -12.06
N ALA A 59 -18.36 -0.56 -11.53
CA ALA A 59 -19.39 -0.70 -10.50
C ALA A 59 -18.97 -0.04 -9.17
N ASP A 60 -17.69 -0.15 -8.82
CA ASP A 60 -17.14 0.40 -7.58
C ASP A 60 -17.02 1.91 -7.62
N HIS A 61 -16.81 2.52 -8.79
CA HIS A 61 -16.84 3.98 -8.95
C HIS A 61 -18.18 4.56 -8.48
N GLY A 62 -19.30 4.03 -9.01
CA GLY A 62 -20.64 4.48 -8.62
C GLY A 62 -20.96 4.21 -7.14
N ALA A 63 -20.41 3.13 -6.58
CA ALA A 63 -20.59 2.77 -5.18
C ALA A 63 -19.57 3.39 -4.22
N ARG A 64 -18.62 4.20 -4.71
CA ARG A 64 -17.50 4.77 -3.95
C ARG A 64 -16.74 3.73 -3.12
N ARG A 65 -16.47 2.56 -3.72
CA ARG A 65 -15.69 1.47 -3.12
C ARG A 65 -14.22 1.52 -3.56
N GLY A 66 -13.36 0.92 -2.74
CA GLY A 66 -11.92 0.84 -2.98
C GLY A 66 -11.54 -0.34 -3.86
N ASN A 67 -10.30 -0.31 -4.36
CA ASN A 67 -9.76 -1.38 -5.19
C ASN A 67 -9.50 -2.64 -4.35
N PRO A 68 -10.17 -3.77 -4.63
CA PRO A 68 -10.02 -5.00 -3.84
C PRO A 68 -8.74 -5.79 -4.19
N TYR A 69 -8.03 -5.42 -5.26
CA TYR A 69 -6.87 -6.16 -5.75
C TYR A 69 -5.58 -5.67 -5.13
N ARG A 70 -4.58 -6.56 -5.05
CA ARG A 70 -3.23 -6.20 -4.57
C ARG A 70 -2.62 -5.13 -5.47
N ALA A 71 -2.13 -4.04 -4.87
CA ALA A 71 -1.42 -2.98 -5.57
C ALA A 71 -0.26 -3.53 -6.43
N GLY A 72 -0.16 -3.06 -7.67
CA GLY A 72 0.83 -3.53 -8.66
C GLY A 72 0.44 -4.82 -9.40
N SER A 73 -0.67 -5.47 -9.06
CA SER A 73 -1.18 -6.60 -9.84
C SER A 73 -1.86 -6.15 -11.14
N ARG A 74 -1.97 -7.06 -12.12
CA ARG A 74 -2.69 -6.78 -13.38
C ARG A 74 -4.18 -6.49 -13.14
N PHE A 75 -4.80 -7.17 -12.17
CA PHE A 75 -6.19 -6.92 -11.80
C PHE A 75 -6.37 -5.52 -11.19
N TRP A 76 -5.41 -5.05 -10.39
CA TRP A 76 -5.43 -3.70 -9.84
C TRP A 76 -5.44 -2.64 -10.95
N ALA A 77 -4.59 -2.81 -11.98
CA ALA A 77 -4.53 -1.89 -13.12
C ALA A 77 -5.85 -1.87 -13.91
N LEU A 78 -6.44 -3.04 -14.20
CA LEU A 78 -7.69 -3.14 -14.94
C LEU A 78 -8.88 -2.56 -14.16
N TRP A 79 -8.90 -2.72 -12.84
CA TRP A 79 -9.90 -2.08 -12.00
C TRP A 79 -9.80 -0.55 -12.07
N GLU A 80 -8.58 0.01 -12.02
CA GLU A 80 -8.38 1.46 -12.17
C GLU A 80 -8.82 1.96 -13.55
N GLU A 81 -8.52 1.21 -14.62
CA GLU A 81 -9.00 1.52 -15.97
C GLU A 81 -10.54 1.62 -16.01
N GLY A 82 -11.24 0.63 -15.45
CA GLY A 82 -12.70 0.65 -15.37
C GLY A 82 -13.25 1.79 -14.50
N ARG A 83 -12.60 2.10 -13.37
CA ARG A 83 -12.98 3.24 -12.52
C ARG A 83 -12.84 4.57 -13.26
N LEU A 84 -11.73 4.76 -13.98
CA LEU A 84 -11.48 5.96 -14.78
C LEU A 84 -12.49 6.08 -15.93
N GLU A 85 -12.81 4.98 -16.62
CA GLU A 85 -13.81 4.98 -17.68
C GLU A 85 -15.18 5.42 -17.17
N ALA A 86 -15.60 4.92 -16.00
CA ALA A 86 -16.85 5.33 -15.36
C ALA A 86 -16.85 6.81 -14.97
N GLU A 87 -15.71 7.32 -14.50
CA GLU A 87 -15.54 8.74 -14.16
C GLU A 87 -15.64 9.65 -15.40
N THR A 88 -15.07 9.21 -16.53
CA THR A 88 -15.09 9.99 -17.78
C THR A 88 -16.39 9.88 -18.56
N SER A 89 -17.09 8.75 -18.49
CA SER A 89 -18.34 8.52 -19.23
C SER A 89 -19.56 9.23 -18.63
N GLY A 90 -19.45 9.69 -17.37
CA GLY A 90 -20.50 10.45 -16.68
C GLY A 90 -20.45 11.96 -16.90
N ARG A 91 -19.48 12.48 -17.68
CA ARG A 91 -19.40 13.88 -18.13
C ARG A 91 -20.04 14.07 -19.49
#